data_AF-A0A2R2MMR2-F1
#
_entry.id   AF-A0A2R2MMR2-F1
#
_cell.length_a   1.000
_cell.length_b   1.000
_cell.length_c   1.000
_cell.angle_alpha   90.00
_cell.angle_beta   90.00
_cell.angle_gamma   90.00
#
_symmetry.space_group_name_H-M   'P 1'
#
loop_
_entity.id
_entity.type
_entity.pdbx_description
1 polymer ?
#
loop_
_entity_poly.entity_id
_entity_poly.type
_entity_poly.pdbx_seq_one_letter_code
_entity_poly.pdbx_strand_id
1 'polypeptide(L)'
;YSVWKHIACNKLQLSEDLAWMYFEGYLLLSDMPSGQKVALYNQLAKCKTSADRDKWRAQLTVDTLKFVLLLYIQQLHKINLRTSMVLNEEWPSRSRSPELEGRSTPSSSKALDEHSHLTFVLNHLNELMELLIEPDAYGTAGSDVNLSMEAVEALSFIIAGSIDRSKAVTPIHELALTPQAVKAKSGFSKITGTFSFRMLQSWLRATLTTNPFGIGSCIATGRRLSWPMAAEDKESKGENLGKRGKIATNAHLVPREHIMGNKVIIMSQVCKQTISRSSGTLEMATVKVHRCHFAYLYLLSPIRSVSIEKCRNSTIILGAVDTVVHVNACEQVTVIGACRRFSV
;
A
#
# COMPACT_ATOMS: atom_id res chain seq x y z
N TYR A 1 -18.09 5.16 28.79
CA TYR A 1 -18.05 5.40 27.34
C TYR A 1 -16.60 5.31 26.91
N SER A 2 -16.25 4.50 25.89
CA SER A 2 -14.84 4.35 25.46
C SER A 2 -14.37 5.59 24.70
N VAL A 3 -13.11 5.96 24.88
CA VAL A 3 -12.52 7.18 24.27
C VAL A 3 -12.61 7.12 22.73
N TRP A 4 -12.30 5.96 22.13
CA TRP A 4 -12.36 5.80 20.67
C TRP A 4 -13.77 6.04 20.11
N LYS A 5 -14.82 5.58 20.81
CA LYS A 5 -16.22 5.73 20.38
C LYS A 5 -16.68 7.17 20.47
N HIS A 6 -16.21 7.90 21.49
CA HIS A 6 -16.45 9.34 21.58
C HIS A 6 -15.84 10.11 20.42
N ILE A 7 -14.57 9.83 20.11
CA ILE A 7 -13.88 10.53 19.03
C ILE A 7 -14.50 10.14 17.69
N ALA A 8 -14.59 8.85 17.37
CA ALA A 8 -15.04 8.41 16.07
C ALA A 8 -16.54 8.70 15.80
N CYS A 9 -17.42 8.38 16.75
CA CYS A 9 -18.86 8.48 16.50
C CYS A 9 -19.42 9.87 16.84
N ASN A 10 -18.94 10.53 17.90
CA ASN A 10 -19.51 11.83 18.31
C ASN A 10 -18.81 13.01 17.64
N LYS A 11 -17.47 12.96 17.51
CA LYS A 11 -16.71 14.07 16.89
C LYS A 11 -16.62 13.91 15.38
N LEU A 12 -16.28 12.71 14.89
CA LEU A 12 -16.11 12.44 13.46
C LEU A 12 -17.38 11.93 12.78
N GLN A 13 -18.48 11.75 13.52
CA GLN A 13 -19.76 11.31 12.97
C GLN A 13 -19.68 9.99 12.16
N LEU A 14 -18.70 9.14 12.45
CA LEU A 14 -18.52 7.84 11.80
C LEU A 14 -19.47 6.82 12.43
N SER A 15 -20.02 5.93 11.61
CA SER A 15 -20.63 4.72 12.15
C SER A 15 -19.57 3.87 12.86
N GLU A 16 -19.99 3.11 13.86
CA GLU A 16 -19.10 2.26 14.62
C GLU A 16 -18.36 1.24 13.73
N ASP A 17 -19.08 0.64 12.77
CA ASP A 17 -18.50 -0.31 11.83
C ASP A 17 -17.46 0.33 10.91
N LEU A 18 -17.72 1.56 10.44
CA LEU A 18 -16.77 2.29 9.61
C LEU A 18 -15.52 2.68 10.40
N ALA A 19 -15.68 3.16 11.64
CA ALA A 19 -14.55 3.46 12.52
C ALA A 19 -13.67 2.21 12.75
N TRP A 20 -14.29 1.07 13.03
CA TRP A 20 -13.58 -0.19 13.20
C TRP A 20 -12.91 -0.68 11.93
N MET A 21 -13.51 -0.46 10.76
CA MET A 21 -12.87 -0.75 9.48
C MET A 21 -11.54 0.00 9.33
N TYR A 22 -11.44 1.25 9.78
CA TYR A 22 -10.19 2.02 9.75
C TYR A 22 -9.17 1.52 10.77
N PHE A 23 -9.58 1.24 12.01
CA PHE A 23 -8.69 0.66 13.01
C PHE A 23 -8.14 -0.69 12.56
N GLU A 24 -9.00 -1.59 12.06
CA GLU A 24 -8.57 -2.87 11.50
C GLU A 24 -7.66 -2.68 10.31
N GLY A 25 -7.95 -1.73 9.42
CA GLY A 25 -7.10 -1.38 8.28
C GLY A 25 -5.69 -0.96 8.73
N TYR A 26 -5.59 -0.11 9.75
CA TYR A 26 -4.32 0.30 10.33
C TYR A 26 -3.56 -0.90 10.93
N LEU A 27 -4.22 -1.73 11.74
CA LEU A 27 -3.62 -2.91 12.35
C LEU A 27 -3.14 -3.93 11.30
N LEU A 28 -3.84 -4.03 10.17
CA LEU A 28 -3.46 -4.85 9.03
C LEU A 28 -2.13 -4.40 8.40
N LEU A 29 -1.97 -3.08 8.26
CA LEU A 29 -0.81 -2.46 7.63
C LEU A 29 0.38 -2.32 8.58
N SER A 30 0.15 -2.43 9.89
CA SER A 30 1.18 -2.34 10.91
C SER A 30 2.13 -3.55 10.89
N ASP A 31 3.41 -3.30 11.16
CA ASP A 31 4.48 -4.30 11.28
C ASP A 31 4.42 -5.08 12.61
N MET A 32 3.21 -5.48 13.01
CA MET A 32 3.00 -6.30 14.20
C MET A 32 3.55 -7.73 13.97
N PRO A 33 4.34 -8.28 14.91
CA PRO A 33 4.85 -9.65 14.79
C PRO A 33 3.71 -10.68 14.64
N SER A 34 3.93 -11.71 13.81
CA SER A 34 2.91 -12.72 13.51
C SER A 34 2.34 -13.41 14.76
N GLY A 35 3.16 -13.67 15.78
CA GLY A 35 2.70 -14.26 17.04
C GLY A 35 1.70 -13.38 17.78
N GLN A 36 1.94 -12.07 17.81
CA GLN A 36 1.04 -11.10 18.43
C GLN A 36 -0.25 -10.96 17.63
N LYS A 37 -0.17 -10.92 16.29
CA LYS A 37 -1.35 -10.94 15.40
C LYS A 37 -2.24 -12.16 15.68
N VAL A 38 -1.65 -13.36 15.75
CA VAL A 38 -2.38 -14.60 16.04
C VAL A 38 -3.05 -14.58 17.42
N ALA A 39 -2.34 -14.10 18.45
CA ALA A 39 -2.91 -13.97 19.80
C ALA A 39 -4.14 -13.04 19.80
N LEU A 40 -4.05 -11.92 19.09
CA LEU A 40 -5.10 -10.91 18.97
C LEU A 40 -6.35 -11.51 18.28
N TYR A 41 -6.17 -12.23 17.17
CA TYR A 41 -7.26 -12.92 16.48
C TYR A 41 -7.85 -14.08 17.29
N ASN A 42 -7.03 -14.81 18.06
CA ASN A 42 -7.52 -15.87 18.96
C ASN A 42 -8.36 -15.30 20.10
N GLN A 43 -8.05 -14.10 20.60
CA GLN A 43 -8.89 -13.40 21.58
C GLN A 43 -10.21 -12.94 20.95
N LEU A 44 -10.17 -12.38 19.74
CA LEU A 44 -11.37 -12.00 19.00
C LEU A 44 -12.29 -13.20 18.75
N ALA A 45 -11.74 -14.35 18.37
CA ALA A 45 -12.49 -15.59 18.14
C ALA A 45 -13.18 -16.13 19.40
N LYS A 46 -12.69 -15.79 20.60
CA LYS A 46 -13.30 -16.15 21.88
C LYS A 46 -14.48 -15.24 22.25
N CYS A 47 -14.60 -14.07 21.64
CA CYS A 47 -15.67 -13.10 21.93
C CYS A 47 -16.99 -13.59 21.32
N LYS A 48 -17.99 -13.91 22.17
CA LYS A 48 -19.30 -14.40 21.72
C LYS A 48 -20.36 -13.30 21.70
N THR A 49 -20.23 -12.30 22.56
CA THR A 49 -21.21 -11.21 22.67
C THR A 49 -20.66 -9.89 22.10
N SER A 50 -21.56 -8.94 21.82
CA SER A 50 -21.15 -7.57 21.45
C SER A 50 -20.35 -6.89 22.58
N ALA A 51 -20.73 -7.13 23.84
CA ALA A 51 -20.05 -6.56 25.00
C ALA A 51 -18.62 -7.08 25.16
N ASP A 52 -18.38 -8.37 24.87
CA ASP A 52 -17.02 -8.94 24.88
C ASP A 52 -16.16 -8.31 23.79
N ARG A 53 -16.72 -8.12 22.59
CA ARG A 53 -16.05 -7.44 21.49
C ARG A 53 -15.70 -6.01 21.85
N ASP A 54 -16.59 -5.27 22.49
CA ASP A 54 -16.33 -3.88 22.90
C ASP A 54 -15.25 -3.76 23.99
N LYS A 55 -15.22 -4.71 24.93
CA LYS A 55 -14.14 -4.81 25.92
C LYS A 55 -12.79 -5.10 25.26
N TRP A 56 -12.77 -6.04 24.31
CA TRP A 56 -11.56 -6.38 23.56
C TRP A 56 -11.07 -5.19 22.73
N ARG A 57 -11.98 -4.55 21.98
CA ARG A 57 -11.77 -3.33 21.21
C ARG A 57 -11.16 -2.20 22.05
N ALA A 58 -11.62 -2.03 23.30
CA ALA A 58 -11.11 -1.01 24.21
C ALA A 58 -9.67 -1.26 24.71
N GLN A 59 -9.13 -2.47 24.53
CA GLN A 59 -7.74 -2.81 24.88
C GLN A 59 -6.76 -2.55 23.75
N LEU A 60 -7.25 -2.27 22.53
CA LEU A 60 -6.42 -2.02 21.37
C LEU A 60 -5.93 -0.57 21.36
N THR A 61 -4.67 -0.40 20.98
CA THR A 61 -4.02 0.90 20.83
C THR A 61 -3.49 1.03 19.41
N VAL A 62 -3.57 2.24 18.86
CA VAL A 62 -2.97 2.60 17.57
C VAL A 62 -2.03 3.79 17.76
N ASP A 63 -1.00 3.88 16.94
CA ASP A 63 -0.13 5.06 16.89
C ASP A 63 -0.94 6.22 16.29
N THR A 64 -1.20 7.24 17.11
CA THR A 64 -2.07 8.35 16.74
C THR A 64 -1.58 9.09 15.50
N LEU A 65 -0.27 9.33 15.38
CA LEU A 65 0.29 10.11 14.27
C LEU A 65 0.20 9.33 12.97
N LYS A 66 0.62 8.05 12.97
CA LYS A 66 0.52 7.17 11.80
C LYS A 66 -0.94 6.92 11.42
N PHE A 67 -1.83 6.81 12.41
CA PHE A 67 -3.25 6.63 12.16
C PHE A 67 -3.87 7.87 11.52
N VAL A 68 -3.57 9.09 12.00
CA VAL A 68 -4.06 10.34 11.38
C VAL A 68 -3.62 10.45 9.93
N LEU A 69 -2.38 10.08 9.62
CA LEU A 69 -1.88 10.01 8.23
C LEU A 69 -2.67 9.00 7.38
N LEU A 70 -2.95 7.81 7.92
CA LEU A 70 -3.80 6.82 7.25
C LEU A 70 -5.20 7.38 6.99
N LEU A 71 -5.83 8.02 7.97
CA LEU A 71 -7.15 8.62 7.83
C LEU A 71 -7.17 9.72 6.76
N TYR A 72 -6.13 10.54 6.71
CA TYR A 72 -5.97 11.58 5.69
C TYR A 72 -5.92 10.98 4.28
N ILE A 73 -5.06 9.97 4.09
CA ILE A 73 -4.90 9.24 2.84
C ILE A 73 -6.22 8.58 2.40
N GLN A 74 -6.95 7.97 3.34
CA GLN A 74 -8.23 7.34 3.07
C GLN A 74 -9.39 8.33 2.87
N GLN A 75 -9.08 9.62 2.72
CA GLN A 75 -10.04 10.70 2.54
C GLN A 75 -11.08 10.86 3.64
N LEU A 76 -10.78 10.48 4.89
CA LEU A 76 -11.64 10.87 6.00
C LEU A 76 -11.76 12.39 6.15
N HIS A 77 -10.90 13.17 5.50
CA HIS A 77 -10.98 14.63 5.39
C HIS A 77 -12.25 15.17 4.72
N LYS A 78 -13.11 14.32 4.10
CA LYS A 78 -14.49 14.72 3.74
C LYS A 78 -15.35 15.02 4.98
N ILE A 79 -14.91 14.58 6.16
CA ILE A 79 -15.42 14.97 7.46
C ILE A 79 -14.29 15.71 8.17
N ASN A 80 -14.45 17.01 8.33
CA ASN A 80 -13.37 17.92 8.68
C ASN A 80 -12.58 17.53 9.94
N LEU A 81 -11.26 17.32 9.82
CA LEU A 81 -10.39 17.10 10.98
C LEU A 81 -9.69 18.39 11.47
N ARG A 82 -9.48 19.41 10.62
CA ARG A 82 -9.04 20.77 11.02
C ARG A 82 -9.50 21.95 10.13
N THR A 83 -10.45 21.78 9.20
CA THR A 83 -11.07 22.81 8.30
C THR A 83 -10.33 23.24 7.02
N SER A 84 -10.81 22.69 5.89
CA SER A 84 -11.13 23.35 4.60
C SER A 84 -10.08 23.55 3.49
N MET A 85 -10.37 22.90 2.33
CA MET A 85 -10.13 23.27 0.93
C MET A 85 -8.69 23.24 0.38
N VAL A 86 -8.43 22.33 -0.57
CA VAL A 86 -8.16 22.63 -2.00
C VAL A 86 -7.91 21.30 -2.78
N LEU A 87 -8.57 21.19 -3.94
CA LEU A 87 -8.43 20.18 -5.01
C LEU A 87 -8.92 18.73 -4.79
N ASN A 88 -9.79 18.33 -5.71
CA ASN A 88 -10.43 17.01 -5.90
C ASN A 88 -9.45 15.87 -6.26
N GLU A 89 -8.40 15.63 -5.48
CA GLU A 89 -7.47 14.52 -5.71
C GLU A 89 -7.64 13.44 -4.64
N GLU A 90 -8.14 12.27 -5.06
CA GLU A 90 -8.18 11.06 -4.24
C GLU A 90 -6.79 10.43 -4.17
N TRP A 91 -6.44 9.84 -3.00
CA TRP A 91 -5.32 8.90 -2.98
C TRP A 91 -5.51 7.98 -4.16
N PRO A 92 -4.48 7.65 -4.97
CA PRO A 92 -4.68 6.90 -6.19
C PRO A 92 -5.46 5.59 -5.97
N SER A 93 -6.78 5.65 -6.12
CA SER A 93 -7.75 4.58 -6.15
C SER A 93 -8.46 4.83 -7.48
N ARG A 94 -8.08 4.06 -8.49
CA ARG A 94 -8.65 4.26 -9.82
C ARG A 94 -10.12 3.86 -9.83
N SER A 95 -11.02 4.84 -9.67
CA SER A 95 -12.44 4.72 -9.98
C SER A 95 -13.07 6.07 -10.33
N ARG A 96 -12.98 6.44 -11.61
CA ARG A 96 -14.05 7.09 -12.39
C ARG A 96 -13.57 7.21 -13.85
N SER A 97 -13.86 6.19 -14.66
CA SER A 97 -13.90 6.38 -16.12
C SER A 97 -15.36 6.41 -16.52
N PRO A 98 -15.81 7.39 -17.34
CA PRO A 98 -17.04 7.24 -18.10
C PRO A 98 -16.86 6.07 -19.07
N GLU A 99 -17.93 5.30 -19.25
CA GLU A 99 -18.00 4.24 -20.25
C GLU A 99 -18.18 4.78 -21.67
N LEU A 100 -17.76 3.92 -22.60
CA LEU A 100 -18.38 3.61 -23.89
C LEU A 100 -17.84 4.25 -25.19
N GLU A 101 -17.65 3.31 -26.11
CA GLU A 101 -17.56 3.39 -27.57
C GLU A 101 -16.23 3.70 -28.27
N GLY A 102 -15.89 2.77 -29.18
CA GLY A 102 -15.26 3.13 -30.44
C GLY A 102 -13.73 3.17 -30.42
N ARG A 103 -13.13 2.10 -30.98
CA ARG A 103 -11.83 2.09 -31.67
C ARG A 103 -10.89 3.26 -31.33
N SER A 104 -9.94 3.03 -30.43
CA SER A 104 -8.73 3.85 -30.38
C SER A 104 -7.51 3.04 -29.97
N THR A 105 -6.40 3.44 -30.57
CA THR A 105 -5.10 2.80 -30.70
C THR A 105 -4.40 2.48 -29.36
N PRO A 106 -3.43 1.55 -29.34
CA PRO A 106 -2.70 1.19 -28.13
C PRO A 106 -1.66 2.27 -27.80
N SER A 107 -2.10 3.44 -27.35
CA SER A 107 -1.22 4.56 -27.02
C SER A 107 -1.72 5.32 -25.79
N SER A 108 -1.57 4.70 -24.62
CA SER A 108 -1.26 5.38 -23.34
C SER A 108 -1.26 4.35 -22.21
N SER A 109 -0.22 3.52 -22.18
CA SER A 109 0.05 2.57 -21.09
C SER A 109 1.06 3.15 -20.09
N LYS A 110 0.93 4.42 -19.68
CA LYS A 110 2.03 5.12 -18.97
C LYS A 110 1.75 5.59 -17.55
N ALA A 111 0.52 5.62 -17.06
CA ALA A 111 0.31 5.80 -15.63
C ALA A 111 0.52 4.45 -14.94
N LEU A 112 1.76 4.13 -14.58
CA LEU A 112 2.03 3.14 -13.55
C LEU A 112 1.57 3.75 -12.22
N ASP A 113 0.95 2.91 -11.40
CA ASP A 113 0.43 3.24 -10.07
C ASP A 113 1.43 4.08 -9.23
N GLU A 114 2.72 3.77 -9.36
CA GLU A 114 3.83 4.44 -8.67
C GLU A 114 3.98 5.94 -8.99
N HIS A 115 3.79 6.35 -10.24
CA HIS A 115 3.94 7.77 -10.57
C HIS A 115 2.78 8.57 -9.98
N SER A 116 1.57 8.04 -10.07
CA SER A 116 0.40 8.62 -9.42
C SER A 116 0.58 8.70 -7.89
N HIS A 117 1.12 7.65 -7.26
CA HIS A 117 1.45 7.67 -5.82
C HIS A 117 2.47 8.77 -5.48
N LEU A 118 3.56 8.89 -6.27
CA LEU A 118 4.57 9.93 -6.06
C LEU A 118 3.97 11.33 -6.20
N THR A 119 3.22 11.56 -7.27
CA THR A 119 2.56 12.86 -7.53
C THR A 119 1.61 13.21 -6.39
N PHE A 120 0.79 12.25 -5.92
CA PHE A 120 -0.07 12.46 -4.77
C PHE A 120 0.74 12.88 -3.55
N VAL A 121 1.78 12.13 -3.18
CA VAL A 121 2.59 12.45 -2.00
C VAL A 121 3.24 13.83 -2.15
N LEU A 122 3.75 14.20 -3.32
CA LEU A 122 4.33 15.53 -3.56
C LEU A 122 3.30 16.66 -3.49
N ASN A 123 2.07 16.43 -3.97
CA ASN A 123 0.99 17.42 -3.91
C ASN A 123 0.54 17.64 -2.46
N HIS A 124 0.36 16.55 -1.71
CA HIS A 124 -0.18 16.57 -0.35
C HIS A 124 0.88 16.63 0.76
N LEU A 125 2.18 16.69 0.43
CA LEU A 125 3.26 16.66 1.42
C LEU A 125 3.11 17.75 2.49
N ASN A 126 2.70 18.96 2.09
CA ASN A 126 2.52 20.06 3.01
C ASN A 126 1.47 19.74 4.08
N GLU A 127 0.29 19.29 3.65
CA GLU A 127 -0.85 18.98 4.52
C GLU A 127 -0.52 17.77 5.42
N LEU A 128 0.13 16.75 4.86
CA LEU A 128 0.60 15.58 5.62
C LEU A 128 1.54 15.99 6.76
N MET A 129 2.47 16.91 6.49
CA MET A 129 3.37 17.44 7.51
C MET A 129 2.65 18.34 8.51
N GLU A 130 1.69 19.17 8.05
CA GLU A 130 0.91 20.06 8.92
C GLU A 130 0.05 19.30 9.94
N LEU A 131 -0.49 18.15 9.56
CA LEU A 131 -1.24 17.28 10.48
C LEU A 131 -0.41 16.80 11.67
N LEU A 132 0.91 16.77 11.52
CA LEU A 132 1.86 16.27 12.52
C LEU A 132 2.47 17.38 13.37
N ILE A 133 2.13 18.65 13.10
CA ILE A 133 2.58 19.77 13.93
C ILE A 133 1.91 19.68 15.30
N GLU A 134 2.71 19.75 16.35
CA GLU A 134 2.22 19.81 17.73
C GLU A 134 1.60 21.19 18.03
N PRO A 135 0.52 21.27 18.85
CA PRO A 135 -0.15 22.53 19.15
C PRO A 135 0.79 23.60 19.72
N ASP A 136 1.81 23.17 20.47
CA ASP A 136 2.76 24.04 21.16
C ASP A 136 3.96 24.44 20.26
N ALA A 137 4.02 23.94 19.02
CA ALA A 137 5.12 24.20 18.09
C ALA A 137 5.03 25.57 17.39
N TYR A 138 3.92 26.29 17.55
CA TYR A 138 3.81 27.69 17.12
C TYR A 138 4.55 28.57 18.14
N GLY A 139 5.85 28.78 17.91
CA GLY A 139 6.62 29.76 18.65
C GLY A 139 6.04 31.18 18.51
N THR A 140 6.56 32.11 19.32
CA THR A 140 6.25 33.54 19.22
C THR A 140 6.32 34.03 17.78
N ALA A 141 5.30 34.78 17.35
CA ALA A 141 5.07 35.23 15.98
C ALA A 141 6.38 35.55 15.22
N GLY A 142 6.74 34.68 14.26
CA GLY A 142 7.90 34.88 13.38
C GLY A 142 8.94 33.74 13.34
N SER A 143 8.87 32.74 14.24
CA SER A 143 9.76 31.56 14.16
C SER A 143 9.27 30.52 13.15
N ASP A 144 10.19 29.89 12.40
CA ASP A 144 9.87 28.73 11.58
C ASP A 144 9.27 27.60 12.43
N VAL A 145 8.18 27.00 11.95
CA VAL A 145 7.53 25.87 12.62
C VAL A 145 8.46 24.67 12.61
N ASN A 146 8.51 23.95 13.74
CA ASN A 146 9.36 22.78 13.90
C ASN A 146 8.51 21.50 14.07
N LEU A 147 9.04 20.38 13.58
CA LEU A 147 8.47 19.05 13.75
C LEU A 147 9.32 18.25 14.75
N SER A 148 8.65 17.52 15.64
CA SER A 148 9.28 16.60 16.59
C SER A 148 9.86 15.37 15.88
N MET A 149 10.69 14.60 16.59
CA MET A 149 11.26 13.36 16.05
C MET A 149 10.14 12.35 15.75
N GLU A 150 9.16 12.27 16.63
CA GLU A 150 8.01 11.37 16.56
C GLU A 150 7.14 11.69 15.32
N ALA A 151 6.98 12.97 14.98
CA ALA A 151 6.32 13.39 13.75
C ALA A 151 7.06 12.90 12.49
N VAL A 152 8.39 13.04 12.45
CA VAL A 152 9.20 12.58 11.32
C VAL A 152 9.27 11.05 11.25
N GLU A 153 9.25 10.37 12.40
CA GLU A 153 9.08 8.92 12.48
C GLU A 153 7.73 8.50 11.90
N ALA A 154 6.64 9.19 12.23
CA ALA A 154 5.32 8.89 11.70
C ALA A 154 5.24 9.02 10.17
N LEU A 155 5.95 9.99 9.56
CA LEU A 155 6.07 10.09 8.09
C LEU A 155 6.74 8.86 7.47
N SER A 156 7.52 8.10 8.25
CA SER A 156 8.12 6.84 7.80
C SER A 156 7.09 5.74 7.53
N PHE A 157 5.83 5.95 7.94
CA PHE A 157 4.69 5.10 7.55
C PHE A 157 4.35 5.19 6.05
N ILE A 158 4.61 6.34 5.42
CA ILE A 158 4.29 6.59 4.00
C ILE A 158 5.55 6.52 3.14
N ILE A 159 6.65 7.06 3.65
CA ILE A 159 7.87 7.31 2.89
C ILE A 159 9.02 6.53 3.55
N ALA A 160 9.86 5.90 2.73
CA ALA A 160 11.15 5.39 3.16
C ALA A 160 12.19 5.78 2.12
N GLY A 161 13.48 5.67 2.47
CA GLY A 161 14.55 6.06 1.57
C GLY A 161 15.74 5.13 1.61
N SER A 162 16.78 5.51 0.89
CA SER A 162 18.04 4.79 0.82
C SER A 162 19.16 5.74 0.41
N ILE A 163 20.36 5.54 0.96
CA ILE A 163 21.59 6.26 0.57
C ILE A 163 22.49 5.42 -0.35
N ASP A 164 22.21 4.13 -0.50
CA ASP A 164 23.09 3.13 -1.14
C ASP A 164 22.50 2.54 -2.42
N ARG A 165 21.66 3.32 -3.11
CA ARG A 165 20.95 2.95 -4.34
C ARG A 165 19.96 1.79 -4.12
N SER A 166 19.20 1.84 -3.03
CA SER A 166 18.14 0.88 -2.67
C SER A 166 18.64 -0.51 -2.24
N LYS A 167 19.89 -0.62 -1.78
CA LYS A 167 20.40 -1.89 -1.21
C LYS A 167 19.93 -2.07 0.23
N ALA A 168 19.81 -0.96 0.97
CA ALA A 168 19.13 -0.90 2.26
C ALA A 168 18.02 0.15 2.18
N VAL A 169 16.82 -0.23 2.62
CA VAL A 169 15.71 0.72 2.83
C VAL A 169 15.77 1.15 4.28
N THR A 170 15.64 2.44 4.53
CA THR A 170 15.77 3.01 5.88
C THR A 170 14.64 4.00 6.11
N PRO A 171 14.07 4.03 7.33
CA PRO A 171 13.10 5.04 7.71
C PRO A 171 13.63 6.46 7.53
N ILE A 172 12.76 7.43 7.26
CA ILE A 172 13.19 8.79 6.91
C ILE A 172 13.87 9.48 8.10
N HIS A 173 13.38 9.21 9.31
CA HIS A 173 13.89 9.81 10.53
C HIS A 173 15.34 9.38 10.79
N GLU A 174 15.69 8.12 10.53
CA GLU A 174 17.08 7.64 10.59
C GLU A 174 17.92 8.26 9.47
N LEU A 175 17.41 8.33 8.25
CA LEU A 175 18.13 8.90 7.11
C LEU A 175 18.49 10.37 7.30
N ALA A 176 17.56 11.13 7.85
CA ALA A 176 17.77 12.54 8.19
C ALA A 176 18.92 12.71 9.21
N LEU A 177 19.29 11.64 9.93
CA LEU A 177 20.33 11.61 10.94
C LEU A 177 21.65 10.93 10.53
N THR A 178 21.82 10.39 9.33
CA THR A 178 22.89 9.37 9.14
C THR A 178 24.03 9.71 8.16
N PRO A 179 23.96 10.78 7.36
CA PRO A 179 25.19 11.56 7.04
C PRO A 179 25.12 13.06 7.40
N GLN A 180 26.25 13.68 7.78
CA GLN A 180 26.31 15.12 8.13
C GLN A 180 25.78 16.04 7.01
N ALA A 181 26.01 15.68 5.75
CA ALA A 181 25.50 16.41 4.60
C ALA A 181 23.96 16.32 4.44
N VAL A 182 23.34 15.23 4.91
CA VAL A 182 21.89 15.05 4.90
C VAL A 182 21.26 15.77 6.09
N LYS A 183 21.89 15.71 7.28
CA LYS A 183 21.46 16.47 8.46
C LYS A 183 21.25 17.95 8.15
N ALA A 184 22.25 18.57 7.53
CA ALA A 184 22.20 19.98 7.15
C ALA A 184 21.07 20.30 6.17
N LYS A 185 20.75 19.38 5.24
CA LYS A 185 19.67 19.55 4.26
C LYS A 185 18.28 19.30 4.85
N SER A 186 18.16 18.32 5.74
CA SER A 186 16.90 17.95 6.40
C SER A 186 16.41 19.00 7.40
N GLY A 187 17.28 19.92 7.84
CA GLY A 187 16.95 20.95 8.82
C GLY A 187 16.89 20.47 10.26
N PHE A 188 17.59 19.38 10.59
CA PHE A 188 17.65 18.86 11.96
C PHE A 188 18.50 19.75 12.88
N SER A 189 17.91 20.18 14.01
CA SER A 189 18.58 20.92 15.07
C SER A 189 18.97 20.00 16.21
N LYS A 190 20.28 19.89 16.49
CA LYS A 190 20.78 19.12 17.65
C LYS A 190 20.41 19.73 19.00
N ILE A 191 20.15 21.05 19.03
CA ILE A 191 19.87 21.79 20.27
C ILE A 191 18.46 21.46 20.76
N THR A 192 17.50 21.49 19.84
CA THR A 192 16.08 21.27 20.15
C THR A 192 15.65 19.83 19.92
N GLY A 193 16.41 19.04 19.16
CA GLY A 193 16.00 17.70 18.76
C GLY A 193 14.88 17.67 17.72
N THR A 194 14.64 18.79 17.04
CA THR A 194 13.52 18.98 16.10
C THR A 194 13.99 19.27 14.68
N PHE A 195 13.07 19.21 13.72
CA PHE A 195 13.29 19.50 12.31
C PHE A 195 12.60 20.79 11.90
N SER A 196 13.30 21.68 11.19
CA SER A 196 12.66 22.83 10.53
C SER A 196 11.68 22.35 9.47
N PHE A 197 10.42 22.76 9.56
CA PHE A 197 9.35 22.36 8.64
C PHE A 197 9.73 22.66 7.18
N ARG A 198 10.19 23.88 6.89
CA ARG A 198 10.51 24.33 5.54
C ARG A 198 11.69 23.58 4.94
N MET A 199 12.74 23.38 5.72
CA MET A 199 13.93 22.66 5.27
C MET A 199 13.63 21.19 5.00
N LEU A 200 12.91 20.53 5.92
CA LEU A 200 12.51 19.14 5.77
C LEU A 200 11.62 18.95 4.53
N GLN A 201 10.63 19.83 4.34
CA GLN A 201 9.75 19.80 3.19
C GLN A 201 10.52 19.97 1.88
N SER A 202 11.43 20.95 1.82
CA SER A 202 12.27 21.19 0.64
C SER A 202 13.15 19.99 0.32
N TRP A 203 13.77 19.40 1.34
CA TRP A 203 14.59 18.20 1.19
C TRP A 203 13.79 17.00 0.68
N LEU A 204 12.61 16.74 1.24
CA LEU A 204 11.75 15.64 0.79
C LEU A 204 11.30 15.86 -0.67
N ARG A 205 10.84 17.06 -1.03
CA ARG A 205 10.46 17.38 -2.43
C ARG A 205 11.62 17.18 -3.42
N ALA A 206 12.85 17.49 -3.01
CA ALA A 206 14.03 17.36 -3.84
C ALA A 206 14.55 15.91 -3.97
N THR A 207 14.14 15.01 -3.08
CA THR A 207 14.70 13.64 -2.99
C THR A 207 13.69 12.52 -3.26
N LEU A 208 12.39 12.79 -3.13
CA LEU A 208 11.35 11.82 -3.41
C LEU A 208 11.38 11.38 -4.88
N THR A 209 11.30 10.06 -5.08
CA THR A 209 11.29 9.42 -6.40
C THR A 209 10.27 8.29 -6.42
N THR A 210 10.01 7.74 -7.60
CA THR A 210 9.11 6.58 -7.75
C THR A 210 9.68 5.36 -7.05
N ASN A 211 8.81 4.55 -6.41
CA ASN A 211 9.25 3.35 -5.69
C ASN A 211 10.08 2.40 -6.61
N PRO A 212 11.36 2.15 -6.29
CA PRO A 212 12.25 1.33 -7.11
C PRO A 212 11.88 -0.17 -7.10
N PHE A 213 10.99 -0.60 -6.21
CA PHE A 213 10.50 -1.98 -6.12
C PHE A 213 9.09 -2.16 -6.69
N GLY A 214 8.52 -1.12 -7.30
CA GLY A 214 7.19 -1.18 -7.85
C GLY A 214 7.02 -2.12 -9.05
N ILE A 215 5.78 -2.25 -9.51
CA ILE A 215 5.38 -2.95 -10.73
C ILE A 215 6.15 -2.43 -11.95
N GLY A 216 6.34 -1.12 -12.07
CA GLY A 216 7.07 -0.51 -13.19
C GLY A 216 8.49 -1.04 -13.30
N SER A 217 9.21 -0.97 -12.18
CA SER A 217 10.55 -1.53 -12.04
C SER A 217 10.55 -3.05 -12.25
N CYS A 218 9.59 -3.77 -11.67
CA CYS A 218 9.45 -5.22 -11.84
C CYS A 218 9.28 -5.64 -13.32
N ILE A 219 8.60 -4.85 -14.15
CA ILE A 219 8.48 -5.13 -15.59
C ILE A 219 9.78 -4.82 -16.32
N ALA A 220 10.47 -3.74 -15.94
CA ALA A 220 11.65 -3.25 -16.64
C ALA A 220 12.92 -4.06 -16.32
N THR A 221 13.16 -4.34 -15.04
CA THR A 221 14.41 -4.95 -14.54
C THR A 221 14.17 -6.27 -13.81
N GLY A 222 12.91 -6.66 -13.59
CA GLY A 222 12.56 -7.90 -12.90
C GLY A 222 12.89 -9.16 -13.70
N ARG A 223 12.89 -10.30 -13.01
CA ARG A 223 13.14 -11.61 -13.59
C ARG A 223 11.85 -12.15 -14.18
N ARG A 224 11.85 -12.47 -15.48
CA ARG A 224 10.73 -13.15 -16.13
C ARG A 224 10.63 -14.59 -15.63
N LEU A 225 9.42 -15.02 -15.30
CA LEU A 225 9.13 -16.38 -14.84
C LEU A 225 8.52 -17.19 -15.99
N SER A 226 9.10 -18.36 -16.27
CA SER A 226 8.60 -19.33 -17.23
C SER A 226 8.00 -20.52 -16.49
N TRP A 227 6.79 -20.34 -15.95
CA TRP A 227 6.10 -21.42 -15.28
C TRP A 227 5.53 -22.42 -16.30
N PRO A 228 5.79 -23.74 -16.13
CA PRO A 228 5.12 -24.79 -16.92
C PRO A 228 3.59 -24.65 -16.87
N MET A 229 2.95 -24.82 -18.02
CA MET A 229 1.50 -24.74 -18.19
C MET A 229 0.93 -26.15 -18.28
N ALA A 230 -0.27 -26.38 -17.75
CA ALA A 230 -0.87 -27.71 -17.67
C ALA A 230 -1.33 -28.31 -19.02
N ALA A 231 -1.10 -27.61 -20.14
CA ALA A 231 -1.59 -27.98 -21.48
C ALA A 231 -0.54 -27.76 -22.58
N GLU A 232 0.76 -27.96 -22.29
CA GLU A 232 1.78 -28.02 -23.35
C GLU A 232 1.81 -29.45 -23.93
N ASP A 233 0.82 -29.78 -24.76
CA ASP A 233 0.90 -30.96 -25.63
C ASP A 233 2.08 -30.78 -26.60
N LYS A 234 2.98 -31.76 -26.63
CA LYS A 234 4.25 -31.70 -27.38
C LYS A 234 4.08 -31.65 -28.91
N GLU A 235 2.87 -31.74 -29.42
CA GLU A 235 2.56 -31.83 -30.86
C GLU A 235 2.25 -30.47 -31.52
N SER A 236 1.96 -29.40 -30.77
CA SER A 236 1.73 -28.06 -31.33
C SER A 236 3.00 -27.20 -31.42
N LYS A 237 4.10 -27.77 -31.93
CA LYS A 237 5.34 -27.02 -32.21
C LYS A 237 5.30 -26.23 -33.51
N GLY A 238 4.28 -26.44 -34.34
CA GLY A 238 4.03 -25.67 -35.56
C GLY A 238 2.77 -24.84 -35.39
N GLU A 239 2.88 -23.55 -35.69
CA GLU A 239 1.76 -22.65 -35.98
C GLU A 239 0.94 -22.16 -34.77
N ASN A 240 1.25 -20.92 -34.34
CA ASN A 240 0.67 -20.16 -33.24
C ASN A 240 1.17 -20.48 -31.82
N LEU A 241 2.46 -20.15 -31.55
CA LEU A 241 2.89 -19.71 -30.22
C LEU A 241 2.12 -18.42 -29.86
N GLY A 242 0.86 -18.57 -29.43
CA GLY A 242 0.05 -17.50 -28.90
C GLY A 242 0.86 -16.74 -27.84
N LYS A 243 0.80 -15.40 -27.87
CA LYS A 243 1.60 -14.51 -27.01
C LYS A 243 1.55 -15.00 -25.55
N ARG A 244 2.60 -15.71 -25.11
CA ARG A 244 2.70 -16.26 -23.75
C ARG A 244 2.55 -15.12 -22.74
N GLY A 245 1.72 -15.33 -21.71
CA GLY A 245 1.54 -14.36 -20.64
C GLY A 245 2.86 -13.85 -20.08
N LYS A 246 2.87 -12.58 -19.69
CA LYS A 246 4.04 -11.91 -19.11
C LYS A 246 3.97 -12.07 -17.60
N ILE A 247 4.83 -12.96 -17.07
CA ILE A 247 4.97 -13.17 -15.63
C ILE A 247 6.36 -12.71 -15.22
N ALA A 248 6.45 -11.81 -14.24
CA ALA A 248 7.73 -11.29 -13.76
C ALA A 248 7.71 -11.11 -12.24
N THR A 249 8.90 -11.14 -11.64
CA THR A 249 9.11 -10.88 -10.22
C THR A 249 10.35 -10.02 -9.98
N ASN A 250 10.28 -9.14 -8.99
CA ASN A 250 11.41 -8.33 -8.53
C ASN A 250 12.13 -8.95 -7.31
N ALA A 251 11.77 -10.15 -6.86
CA ALA A 251 12.20 -10.69 -5.56
C ALA A 251 13.73 -10.71 -5.32
N HIS A 252 14.53 -10.74 -6.38
CA HIS A 252 16.00 -10.72 -6.33
C HIS A 252 16.61 -9.32 -6.18
N LEU A 253 15.81 -8.26 -6.39
CA LEU A 253 16.21 -6.86 -6.25
C LEU A 253 15.84 -6.29 -4.88
N VAL A 254 14.90 -6.92 -4.18
CA VAL A 254 14.37 -6.44 -2.90
C VAL A 254 15.30 -6.89 -1.76
N PRO A 255 15.74 -5.98 -0.87
CA PRO A 255 16.51 -6.34 0.32
C PRO A 255 15.76 -7.35 1.19
N ARG A 256 16.48 -8.28 1.83
CA ARG A 256 15.85 -9.40 2.54
C ARG A 256 15.01 -8.94 3.73
N GLU A 257 15.51 -7.94 4.45
CA GLU A 257 14.85 -7.28 5.57
C GLU A 257 13.55 -6.55 5.17
N HIS A 258 13.40 -6.16 3.90
CA HIS A 258 12.23 -5.42 3.38
C HIS A 258 11.47 -6.20 2.30
N ILE A 259 11.62 -7.53 2.29
CA ILE A 259 10.97 -8.38 1.29
C ILE A 259 9.44 -8.32 1.41
N MET A 260 8.93 -8.22 2.63
CA MET A 260 7.51 -8.05 2.89
C MET A 260 7.07 -6.66 2.43
N GLY A 261 6.03 -6.60 1.60
CA GLY A 261 5.51 -5.34 1.05
C GLY A 261 6.14 -4.93 -0.28
N ASN A 262 7.45 -5.15 -0.48
CA ASN A 262 8.16 -4.74 -1.70
C ASN A 262 8.35 -5.88 -2.72
N LYS A 263 8.22 -7.14 -2.33
CA LYS A 263 8.24 -8.28 -3.26
C LYS A 263 6.97 -8.29 -4.10
N VAL A 264 7.11 -8.08 -5.40
CA VAL A 264 6.02 -8.02 -6.37
C VAL A 264 6.11 -9.18 -7.36
N ILE A 265 4.95 -9.71 -7.72
CA ILE A 265 4.76 -10.59 -8.88
C ILE A 265 3.67 -9.99 -9.75
N ILE A 266 3.99 -9.74 -11.02
CA ILE A 266 3.00 -9.34 -12.01
C ILE A 266 2.71 -10.50 -12.96
N MET A 267 1.43 -10.78 -13.16
CA MET A 267 0.90 -11.72 -14.14
C MET A 267 0.01 -10.94 -15.10
N SER A 268 0.54 -10.59 -16.27
CA SER A 268 -0.20 -9.81 -17.25
C SER A 268 -0.38 -10.52 -18.57
N GLN A 269 -1.55 -10.35 -19.20
CA GLN A 269 -1.86 -10.94 -20.51
C GLN A 269 -1.75 -12.47 -20.53
N VAL A 270 -2.05 -13.13 -19.42
CA VAL A 270 -2.24 -14.59 -19.41
C VAL A 270 -3.59 -14.85 -20.05
N CYS A 271 -3.59 -15.46 -21.24
CA CYS A 271 -4.80 -15.65 -22.03
C CYS A 271 -4.94 -17.09 -22.49
N LYS A 272 -6.14 -17.68 -22.32
CA LYS A 272 -6.44 -19.08 -22.71
C LYS A 272 -5.43 -20.08 -22.12
N GLN A 273 -5.06 -19.84 -20.86
CA GLN A 273 -3.94 -20.50 -20.21
C GLN A 273 -4.29 -20.87 -18.77
N THR A 274 -3.85 -22.05 -18.35
CA THR A 274 -3.97 -22.52 -16.97
C THR A 274 -2.61 -22.50 -16.30
N ILE A 275 -2.51 -21.76 -15.20
CA ILE A 275 -1.31 -21.66 -14.37
C ILE A 275 -1.68 -22.17 -12.99
N SER A 276 -0.98 -23.19 -12.51
CA SER A 276 -1.05 -23.62 -11.12
C SER A 276 0.33 -23.55 -10.48
N ARG A 277 0.41 -22.86 -9.34
CA ARG A 277 1.64 -22.65 -8.60
C ARG A 277 1.42 -22.64 -7.09
N SER A 278 2.23 -23.42 -6.42
CA SER A 278 2.59 -23.27 -5.01
C SER A 278 4.11 -23.24 -4.94
N SER A 279 4.69 -22.13 -4.50
CA SER A 279 6.14 -21.96 -4.36
C SER A 279 6.51 -20.83 -3.42
N GLY A 280 7.73 -20.86 -2.87
CA GLY A 280 8.31 -19.77 -2.08
C GLY A 280 8.47 -18.46 -2.88
N THR A 281 8.45 -18.52 -4.22
CA THR A 281 8.40 -17.31 -5.05
C THR A 281 7.12 -16.53 -4.79
N LEU A 282 5.97 -17.18 -4.64
CA LEU A 282 4.69 -16.51 -4.36
C LEU A 282 4.51 -16.11 -2.89
N GLU A 283 5.22 -16.78 -1.99
CA GLU A 283 5.07 -16.60 -0.55
C GLU A 283 5.28 -15.13 -0.13
N MET A 284 4.26 -14.57 0.54
CA MET A 284 4.20 -13.19 1.03
C MET A 284 4.46 -12.11 -0.03
N ALA A 285 4.30 -12.43 -1.32
CA ALA A 285 4.41 -11.45 -2.40
C ALA A 285 3.14 -10.60 -2.51
N THR A 286 3.28 -9.39 -3.05
CA THR A 286 2.18 -8.59 -3.61
C THR A 286 1.96 -9.03 -5.05
N VAL A 287 0.81 -9.62 -5.36
CA VAL A 287 0.50 -10.16 -6.68
C VAL A 287 -0.42 -9.22 -7.45
N LYS A 288 -0.06 -8.90 -8.71
CA LYS A 288 -0.91 -8.15 -9.63
C LYS A 288 -1.28 -8.99 -10.84
N VAL A 289 -2.55 -9.35 -10.96
CA VAL A 289 -3.14 -10.02 -12.12
C VAL A 289 -3.77 -8.95 -13.01
N HIS A 290 -3.32 -8.82 -14.27
CA HIS A 290 -3.71 -7.69 -15.10
C HIS A 290 -3.96 -8.06 -16.56
N ARG A 291 -5.13 -7.72 -17.11
CA ARG A 291 -5.51 -8.01 -18.51
C ARG A 291 -5.42 -9.50 -18.85
N CYS A 292 -5.85 -10.37 -17.94
CA CYS A 292 -5.94 -11.81 -18.19
C CYS A 292 -7.32 -12.18 -18.73
N HIS A 293 -7.39 -13.08 -19.71
CA HIS A 293 -8.63 -13.41 -20.40
C HIS A 293 -8.77 -14.91 -20.64
N PHE A 294 -9.90 -15.51 -20.30
CA PHE A 294 -10.08 -16.98 -20.40
C PHE A 294 -8.94 -17.74 -19.70
N ALA A 295 -8.50 -17.25 -18.53
CA ALA A 295 -7.40 -17.81 -17.79
C ALA A 295 -7.87 -18.52 -16.52
N TYR A 296 -7.17 -19.60 -16.16
CA TYR A 296 -7.35 -20.28 -14.88
C TYR A 296 -6.07 -20.16 -14.07
N LEU A 297 -6.09 -19.35 -13.00
CA LEU A 297 -4.92 -19.07 -12.18
C LEU A 297 -5.11 -19.69 -10.80
N TYR A 298 -4.27 -20.63 -10.41
CA TYR A 298 -4.25 -21.25 -9.08
C TYR A 298 -2.95 -20.83 -8.39
N LEU A 299 -3.03 -19.83 -7.51
CA LEU A 299 -1.91 -19.28 -6.77
C LEU A 299 -2.03 -19.72 -5.30
N LEU A 300 -1.54 -20.92 -5.00
CA LEU A 300 -1.88 -21.66 -3.78
C LEU A 300 -0.91 -21.44 -2.61
N SER A 301 0.11 -20.58 -2.77
CA SER A 301 0.95 -20.15 -1.64
C SER A 301 0.21 -19.10 -0.78
N PRO A 302 0.64 -18.87 0.48
CA PRO A 302 0.25 -17.67 1.23
C PRO A 302 0.74 -16.40 0.52
N ILE A 303 -0.15 -15.43 0.30
CA ILE A 303 0.15 -14.21 -0.46
C ILE A 303 -0.07 -13.00 0.45
N ARG A 304 0.70 -11.92 0.28
CA ARG A 304 0.49 -10.70 1.09
C ARG A 304 -0.78 -9.97 0.66
N SER A 305 -0.87 -9.60 -0.62
CA SER A 305 -2.03 -8.92 -1.22
C SER A 305 -2.17 -9.30 -2.69
N VAL A 306 -3.39 -9.16 -3.22
CA VAL A 306 -3.69 -9.43 -4.63
C VAL A 306 -4.50 -8.27 -5.22
N SER A 307 -4.05 -7.74 -6.37
CA SER A 307 -4.86 -6.87 -7.22
C SER A 307 -5.21 -7.57 -8.52
N ILE A 308 -6.49 -7.60 -8.89
CA ILE A 308 -7.03 -8.22 -10.09
C ILE A 308 -7.68 -7.13 -10.93
N GLU A 309 -7.05 -6.79 -12.04
CA GLU A 309 -7.42 -5.62 -12.84
C GLU A 309 -7.67 -5.98 -14.30
N LYS A 310 -8.76 -5.47 -14.88
CA LYS A 310 -9.04 -5.57 -16.33
C LYS A 310 -9.07 -7.01 -16.85
N CYS A 311 -9.45 -7.96 -16.01
CA CYS A 311 -9.53 -9.37 -16.37
C CYS A 311 -10.93 -9.74 -16.85
N ARG A 312 -11.04 -10.71 -17.77
CA ARG A 312 -12.34 -11.19 -18.28
C ARG A 312 -12.43 -12.70 -18.34
N ASN A 313 -13.62 -13.25 -18.08
CA ASN A 313 -13.95 -14.67 -18.29
C ASN A 313 -12.91 -15.62 -17.67
N SER A 314 -12.42 -15.31 -16.46
CA SER A 314 -11.27 -15.98 -15.84
C SER A 314 -11.60 -16.49 -14.45
N THR A 315 -10.98 -17.59 -14.04
CA THR A 315 -11.09 -18.13 -12.68
C THR A 315 -9.75 -17.98 -11.97
N ILE A 316 -9.76 -17.36 -10.79
CA ILE A 316 -8.57 -17.05 -10.01
C ILE A 316 -8.76 -17.61 -8.61
N ILE A 317 -8.02 -18.67 -8.31
CA ILE A 317 -7.97 -19.33 -7.00
C ILE A 317 -6.71 -18.87 -6.29
N LEU A 318 -6.87 -18.39 -5.06
CA LEU A 318 -5.83 -17.84 -4.22
C LEU A 318 -5.69 -18.68 -2.94
N GLY A 319 -4.45 -18.85 -2.48
CA GLY A 319 -4.16 -19.27 -1.12
C GLY A 319 -4.58 -18.21 -0.10
N ALA A 320 -4.18 -18.40 1.16
CA ALA A 320 -4.47 -17.42 2.21
C ALA A 320 -3.82 -16.07 1.90
N VAL A 321 -4.63 -15.02 1.79
CA VAL A 321 -4.17 -13.65 1.55
C VAL A 321 -4.12 -12.89 2.86
N ASP A 322 -2.93 -12.45 3.26
CA ASP A 322 -2.70 -11.81 4.56
C ASP A 322 -3.45 -10.48 4.69
N THR A 323 -3.51 -9.68 3.63
CA THR A 323 -4.09 -8.33 3.69
C THR A 323 -5.38 -8.20 2.89
N VAL A 324 -5.27 -7.85 1.61
CA VAL A 324 -6.40 -7.48 0.77
C VAL A 324 -6.38 -8.21 -0.57
N VAL A 325 -7.57 -8.60 -1.02
CA VAL A 325 -7.85 -8.91 -2.43
C VAL A 325 -8.69 -7.76 -2.99
N HIS A 326 -8.15 -7.09 -3.99
CA HIS A 326 -8.80 -5.99 -4.68
C HIS A 326 -9.11 -6.39 -6.13
N VAL A 327 -10.35 -6.22 -6.56
CA VAL A 327 -10.82 -6.51 -7.92
C VAL A 327 -11.28 -5.19 -8.53
N ASN A 328 -10.83 -4.88 -9.74
CA ASN A 328 -11.22 -3.63 -10.40
C ASN A 328 -11.35 -3.83 -11.92
N ALA A 329 -12.39 -3.23 -12.50
CA ALA A 329 -12.66 -3.23 -13.94
C ALA A 329 -12.63 -4.64 -14.56
N CYS A 330 -13.15 -5.64 -13.84
CA CYS A 330 -13.19 -7.03 -14.28
C CYS A 330 -14.60 -7.43 -14.71
N GLU A 331 -14.68 -8.40 -15.62
CA GLU A 331 -15.95 -8.88 -16.19
C GLU A 331 -15.99 -10.41 -16.16
N GLN A 332 -17.06 -11.01 -15.63
CA GLN A 332 -17.19 -12.49 -15.56
C GLN A 332 -15.95 -13.17 -14.96
N VAL A 333 -15.41 -12.64 -13.86
CA VAL A 333 -14.27 -13.22 -13.13
C VAL A 333 -14.76 -13.94 -11.89
N THR A 334 -14.33 -15.18 -11.70
CA THR A 334 -14.56 -15.95 -10.47
C THR A 334 -13.31 -15.88 -9.61
N VAL A 335 -13.42 -15.34 -8.39
CA VAL A 335 -12.31 -15.27 -7.43
C VAL A 335 -12.63 -16.15 -6.23
N ILE A 336 -11.75 -17.09 -5.90
CA ILE A 336 -11.90 -18.02 -4.77
C ILE A 336 -10.67 -17.90 -3.88
N GLY A 337 -10.83 -17.54 -2.61
CA GLY A 337 -9.73 -17.46 -1.66
C GLY A 337 -10.14 -16.88 -0.32
N ALA A 338 -9.28 -17.05 0.68
CA ALA A 338 -9.45 -16.45 2.00
C ALA A 338 -8.63 -15.16 2.10
N CYS A 339 -9.23 -14.06 2.56
CA CYS A 339 -8.54 -12.78 2.75
C CYS A 339 -9.12 -12.03 3.96
N ARG A 340 -8.35 -11.09 4.53
CA ARG A 340 -8.86 -10.23 5.60
C ARG A 340 -9.76 -9.11 5.08
N ARG A 341 -9.42 -8.55 3.92
CA ARG A 341 -10.23 -7.53 3.24
C ARG A 341 -10.48 -7.93 1.79
N PHE A 342 -11.73 -7.86 1.37
CA PHE A 342 -12.13 -7.99 -0.03
C PHE A 342 -12.69 -6.65 -0.50
N SER A 343 -12.24 -6.17 -1.65
CA SER A 343 -12.70 -4.92 -2.26
C SER A 343 -12.93 -5.14 -3.75
N VAL A 344 -14.05 -4.59 -4.24
CA VAL A 344 -14.47 -4.59 -5.65
C VAL A 344 -14.75 -3.16 -6.08
#